data_AF-W1W2K9-F1
#
_entry.id   AF-W1W2K9-F1
#
_cell.length_a   1.000
_cell.length_b   1.000
_cell.length_c   1.000
_cell.angle_alpha   90.00
_cell.angle_beta   90.00
_cell.angle_gamma   90.00
#
_symmetry.space_group_name_H-M   'P 1'
#
loop_
_entity.id
_entity.type
_entity.pdbx_description
1 polymer ?
#
loop_
_entity_poly.entity_id
_entity_poly.type
_entity_poly.pdbx_seq_one_letter_code
_entity_poly.pdbx_strand_id
1 'polypeptide(L)' 'SDHKDASFGENYGFLIEELRLLTRGVVVINKENKVTYVEYVPEVTQAVNFDAALEAIKADI' A
#
# COMPACT_ATOMS: atom_id res chain seq x y z
N SER A 1 13.55 14.37 2.59
CA SER A 1 12.52 14.40 1.52
C SER A 1 12.32 12.97 1.11
N ASP A 2 11.10 12.42 1.11
CA ASP A 2 10.91 10.98 0.89
C ASP A 2 11.45 10.50 -0.47
N HIS A 3 11.43 11.34 -1.52
CA HIS A 3 12.09 11.00 -2.78
C HIS A 3 13.62 10.77 -2.63
N LYS A 4 14.27 11.51 -1.73
CA LYS A 4 15.70 11.35 -1.45
C LYS A 4 15.96 10.12 -0.58
N ASP A 5 15.17 9.98 0.49
CA ASP A 5 15.45 9.07 1.60
C ASP A 5 14.73 7.72 1.46
N ALA A 6 13.74 7.60 0.57
CA ALA A 6 12.90 6.43 0.32
C ALA A 6 12.25 5.81 1.58
N SER A 7 12.09 6.61 2.65
CA SER A 7 11.78 6.10 3.98
C SER A 7 10.38 5.48 4.05
N PHE A 8 9.41 5.94 3.27
CA PHE A 8 8.12 5.26 3.18
C PHE A 8 8.27 3.85 2.58
N GLY A 9 8.96 3.76 1.44
CA GLY A 9 9.14 2.48 0.75
C GLY A 9 9.89 1.46 1.61
N GLU A 10 10.95 1.88 2.30
CA GLU A 10 11.75 1.04 3.19
C GLU A 10 10.97 0.58 4.43
N ASN A 11 10.26 1.50 5.10
CA ASN A 11 9.58 1.18 6.36
C ASN A 11 8.27 0.39 6.17
N TYR A 12 7.62 0.51 5.01
CA TYR A 12 6.29 -0.07 4.76
C TYR A 12 6.29 -1.13 3.65
N GLY A 13 7.46 -1.53 3.15
CA GLY A 13 7.59 -2.61 2.16
C GLY A 13 7.13 -2.24 0.75
N PHE A 14 7.08 -0.95 0.43
CA PHE A 14 6.67 -0.48 -0.90
C PHE A 14 7.84 -0.20 -1.83
N LEU A 15 9.09 -0.17 -1.37
CA LEU A 15 10.23 0.18 -2.24
C LEU A 15 10.55 -0.93 -3.25
N ILE A 16 10.62 -0.58 -4.52
CA ILE A 16 11.28 -1.36 -5.57
C ILE A 16 12.71 -0.82 -5.68
N GLU A 17 13.67 -1.53 -5.11
CA GLU A 17 15.05 -1.06 -4.91
C GLU A 17 15.73 -0.64 -6.22
N GLU A 18 15.58 -1.46 -7.27
CA GLU A 18 16.24 -1.25 -8.56
C GLU A 18 15.71 -0.03 -9.31
N LEU A 19 14.44 0.31 -9.09
CA LEU A 19 13.77 1.43 -9.75
C LEU A 19 13.76 2.69 -8.88
N ARG A 20 13.99 2.56 -7.57
CA ARG A 20 13.72 3.61 -6.57
C ARG A 20 12.32 4.22 -6.69
N LEU A 21 11.35 3.36 -7.00
CA LEU A 21 9.94 3.70 -7.08
C LEU A 21 9.17 2.89 -6.04
N LEU A 22 7.96 3.35 -5.72
CA LEU A 22 7.05 2.57 -4.89
C LEU A 22 6.29 1.58 -5.78
N THR A 23 6.14 0.33 -5.33
CA THR A 23 5.21 -0.62 -5.92
C THR A 23 3.77 -0.12 -5.78
N ARG A 24 2.91 -0.57 -6.67
CA ARG A 24 1.47 -0.27 -6.60
C ARG A 24 0.85 -1.11 -5.48
N GLY A 25 -0.08 -0.50 -4.73
CA GLY A 25 -0.80 -1.19 -3.67
C GLY A 25 -1.85 -0.32 -2.99
N VAL A 26 -2.48 -0.87 -1.96
CA VAL A 26 -3.51 -0.21 -1.15
C VAL A 26 -3.24 -0.48 0.33
N VAL A 27 -3.43 0.54 1.16
CA VAL A 27 -3.44 0.40 2.62
C VAL A 27 -4.75 0.99 3.13
N VAL A 28 -5.52 0.21 3.89
CA VAL A 28 -6.72 0.69 4.59
C VAL A 28 -6.38 0.81 6.07
N ILE A 29 -6.60 2.00 6.62
CA ILE A 29 -6.35 2.33 8.02
C ILE A 29 -7.67 2.85 8.61
N ASN A 30 -8.03 2.34 9.77
CA ASN A 30 -9.27 2.68 10.42
C ASN A 30 -9.17 3.84 11.42
N LYS A 31 -10.30 4.20 12.04
CA LYS A 31 -10.38 5.31 13.00
C LYS A 31 -9.52 5.11 14.25
N GLU A 32 -9.18 3.88 14.59
CA GLU A 32 -8.27 3.54 15.69
C GLU A 32 -6.79 3.52 15.27
N ASN A 33 -6.48 3.97 14.04
CA ASN A 33 -5.16 3.90 13.42
C ASN A 33 -4.63 2.47 13.25
N LYS A 34 -5.50 1.47 13.09
CA LYS A 34 -5.11 0.09 12.78
C LYS A 34 -5.17 -0.15 11.28
N VAL A 35 -4.15 -0.83 10.75
CA VAL A 35 -4.16 -1.35 9.38
C VAL A 35 -5.12 -2.53 9.34
N THR A 36 -6.18 -2.43 8.54
CA THR A 36 -7.19 -3.50 8.38
C THR A 36 -7.07 -4.23 7.06
N TYR A 37 -6.39 -3.63 6.09
CA TYR A 37 -6.07 -4.25 4.81
C TYR A 37 -4.79 -3.68 4.22
N VAL A 38 -3.99 -4.57 3.63
CA VAL A 38 -2.82 -4.20 2.84
C VAL A 38 -2.78 -5.07 1.59
N GLU A 39 -2.51 -4.43 0.46
CA GLU A 39 -2.27 -5.07 -0.81
C GLU A 39 -0.98 -4.54 -1.42
N TYR A 40 -0.11 -5.46 -1.82
CA TYR A 40 1.07 -5.19 -2.64
C TYR A 40 0.86 -5.90 -3.97
N VAL A 41 0.87 -5.16 -5.08
CA VAL A 41 0.70 -5.76 -6.40
C VAL A 41 2.03 -6.36 -6.84
N PRO A 42 2.09 -7.63 -7.27
CA PRO A 42 3.33 -8.27 -7.73
C PRO A 42 3.96 -7.57 -8.95
N GLU A 43 3.14 -6.96 -9.80
CA GLU A 43 3.57 -6.24 -10.99
C GLU A 43 2.87 -4.87 -11.08
N VAL A 44 3.65 -3.79 -11.13
CA VAL A 44 3.13 -2.41 -11.04
C VAL A 44 2.18 -1.99 -12.16
N THR A 45 2.15 -2.74 -13.27
CA THR A 45 1.25 -2.54 -14.41
C THR A 45 -0.18 -3.04 -14.11
N GLN A 46 -0.32 -4.00 -13.20
CA GLN A 46 -1.61 -4.59 -12.83
C GLN A 46 -2.42 -3.63 -11.95
N ALA A 47 -3.73 -3.82 -11.94
CA ALA A 47 -4.61 -3.09 -11.04
C ALA A 47 -4.56 -3.71 -9.64
N VAL A 48 -4.91 -2.90 -8.65
CA VAL A 48 -5.22 -3.36 -7.29
C VAL A 48 -6.59 -4.04 -7.27
N ASN A 49 -6.87 -4.83 -6.24
CA ASN A 49 -8.18 -5.41 -6.01
C ASN A 49 -9.11 -4.41 -5.32
N PHE A 50 -9.79 -3.58 -6.13
CA PHE A 50 -10.73 -2.57 -5.64
C PHE A 50 -11.85 -3.16 -4.80
N ASP A 51 -12.39 -4.32 -5.19
CA ASP A 51 -13.49 -4.96 -4.47
C ASP A 51 -13.02 -5.39 -3.08
N ALA A 52 -11.85 -6.02 -2.95
CA ALA A 52 -11.30 -6.43 -1.66
C ALA A 52 -11.01 -5.22 -0.75
N ALA A 53 -10.46 -4.14 -1.29
CA ALA A 53 -10.22 -2.91 -0.54
C ALA A 53 -11.53 -2.28 -0.04
N LEU A 54 -12.57 -2.23 -0.87
CA LEU A 54 -13.87 -1.69 -0.49
C LEU A 54 -14.59 -2.57 0.54
N GLU A 55 -14.50 -3.90 0.43
CA GLU A 55 -15.04 -4.81 1.43
C GLU A 55 -14.32 -4.66 2.78
N ALA A 56 -13.00 -4.48 2.79
CA ALA A 56 -12.25 -4.20 4.01
C ALA A 56 -12.69 -2.89 4.68
N ILE A 57 -12.97 -1.85 3.89
CA ILE A 57 -13.51 -0.59 4.41
C ILE A 57 -14.89 -0.82 5.05
N LYS A 58 -15.80 -1.53 4.36
CA LYS A 58 -17.17 -1.77 4.83
C LYS A 58 -17.24 -2.64 6.08
N ALA A 59 -16.33 -3.60 6.22
CA ALA A 59 -16.27 -4.50 7.37
C ALA A 59 -15.89 -3.78 8.68
N ASP A 60 -15.37 -2.55 8.58
CA ASP A 60 -14.83 -1.78 9.69
C ASP A 60 -15.50 -0.41 9.87
N ILE A 61 -16.76 -0.29 9.38
CA ILE A 61 -17.66 0.86 9.60
C ILE A 61 -18.41 0.71 10.93
#